data_AF-A0A9Q0YEH9-F1
#
_entry.id   AF-A0A9Q0YEH9-F1
#
_cell.length_a   1.000
_cell.length_b   1.000
_cell.length_c   1.000
_cell.angle_alpha   90.00
_cell.angle_beta   90.00
_cell.angle_gamma   90.00
#
_symmetry.space_group_name_H-M   'P 1'
#
loop_
_entity.id
_entity.type
_entity.pdbx_description
1 polymer ?
#
loop_
_entity_poly.entity_id
_entity_poly.type
_entity_poly.pdbx_seq_one_letter_code
_entity_poly.pdbx_strand_id
1 'polypeptide(L)'
;MLLGIDVVKLKRDIDELSLSTGTVTDLVDRYDSGLRRLLDIHAPLKKRLLTLRPLTPWFCDELRMVKQQRRRLERKMIKSGLMIDRQLCYDHCKLYREMLNNAKSCYHQDHIAKCNDRQLFSLIDRMCNPIQTHILPDHVSGKLLATILLVSSTQRFVTSVTTLTT
;
A
#
# COMPACT_ATOMS: atom_id res chain seq x y z
N MET A 1 0.59 -7.86 3.87
CA MET A 1 1.08 -9.13 3.29
C MET A 1 2.31 -9.54 4.07
N LEU A 2 2.11 -10.44 5.03
CA LEU A 2 3.17 -11.21 5.66
C LEU A 2 3.86 -12.00 4.52
N LEU A 3 5.19 -12.00 4.47
CA LEU A 3 5.87 -12.93 3.57
C LEU A 3 5.43 -14.34 4.01
N GLY A 4 5.08 -15.18 3.03
CA GLY A 4 4.73 -16.57 3.30
C GLY A 4 5.91 -17.23 3.98
N ILE A 5 5.74 -17.57 5.25
CA ILE A 5 6.72 -18.39 5.99
C ILE A 5 6.72 -19.75 5.31
N ASP A 6 7.90 -20.21 4.88
CA ASP A 6 8.07 -21.55 4.34
C ASP A 6 8.02 -22.55 5.50
N VAL A 7 6.82 -23.09 5.73
CA VAL A 7 6.53 -24.00 6.84
C VAL A 7 7.35 -25.29 6.74
N VAL A 8 7.66 -25.75 5.51
CA VAL A 8 8.42 -26.99 5.30
C VAL A 8 9.88 -26.76 5.70
N LYS A 9 10.47 -25.65 5.27
CA LYS A 9 11.83 -25.29 5.64
C LYS A 9 11.98 -25.03 7.14
N LEU A 10 11.01 -24.33 7.75
CA LEU A 10 11.02 -24.06 9.19
C LEU A 10 11.02 -25.36 10.01
N LYS A 11 10.19 -26.34 9.66
CA LYS A 11 10.15 -27.64 10.37
C LYS A 11 11.50 -28.34 10.35
N ARG A 12 12.12 -28.43 9.17
CA ARG A 12 13.44 -29.04 9.00
C ARG A 12 14.49 -28.34 9.87
N ASP A 13 14.50 -27.01 9.86
CA ASP A 13 15.47 -26.23 10.63
C ASP A 13 15.22 -26.30 12.16
N ILE A 14 13.99 -26.59 12.61
CA ILE A 14 13.67 -26.91 14.02
C ILE A 14 14.21 -28.29 14.39
N ASP A 15 14.03 -29.28 13.53
CA ASP A 15 14.53 -30.64 13.76
C ASP A 15 16.07 -30.69 13.84
N GLU A 16 16.74 -29.82 13.06
CA GLU A 16 18.19 -29.61 13.09
C GLU A 16 18.69 -28.94 14.40
N LEU A 17 17.82 -28.35 15.22
CA LEU A 17 18.19 -27.69 16.49
C LEU A 17 18.47 -28.69 17.64
N SER A 18 18.62 -29.98 17.34
CA SER A 18 18.79 -31.08 18.29
C SER A 18 19.73 -30.76 19.45
N LEU A 19 19.17 -30.80 20.66
CA LEU A 19 19.72 -30.31 21.91
C LEU A 19 20.34 -31.49 22.71
N SER A 20 21.46 -32.05 22.23
CA SER A 20 21.84 -33.41 22.66
C SER A 20 22.80 -33.51 23.85
N THR A 21 23.60 -32.50 24.20
CA THR A 21 24.61 -32.63 25.27
C THR A 21 24.99 -31.30 25.97
N GLY A 22 24.94 -31.25 27.30
CA GLY A 22 25.37 -30.11 28.11
C GLY A 22 24.79 -30.10 29.53
N THR A 23 25.20 -29.13 30.36
CA THR A 23 24.53 -28.84 31.64
C THR A 23 23.16 -28.20 31.38
N VAL A 24 22.26 -28.21 32.37
CA VAL A 24 20.89 -27.66 32.21
C VAL A 24 20.91 -26.20 31.76
N THR A 25 21.87 -25.41 32.26
CA THR A 25 22.06 -24.01 31.88
C THR A 25 22.50 -23.88 30.42
N ASP A 26 23.48 -24.66 29.99
CA ASP A 26 23.96 -24.63 28.59
C ASP A 26 22.87 -25.05 27.60
N LEU A 27 22.00 -25.98 28.02
CA LEU A 27 20.90 -26.48 27.22
C LEU A 27 19.85 -25.39 27.00
N VAL A 28 19.49 -24.66 28.05
CA VAL A 28 18.56 -23.53 27.98
C VAL A 28 19.11 -22.42 27.09
N ASP A 29 20.39 -22.08 27.21
CA ASP A 29 21.01 -21.03 26.40
C ASP A 29 21.09 -21.40 24.91
N ARG A 30 21.41 -22.67 24.59
CA ARG A 30 21.38 -23.17 23.20
C ARG A 30 19.99 -23.17 22.60
N TYR A 31 18.98 -23.50 23.41
CA TYR A 31 17.59 -23.44 22.97
C TYR A 31 17.16 -22.03 22.63
N ASP A 32 17.39 -21.07 23.54
CA ASP A 32 16.98 -19.68 23.39
C ASP A 32 17.72 -19.00 22.21
N SER A 33 19.03 -19.17 22.12
CA SER A 33 19.83 -18.65 21.00
C SER A 33 19.44 -19.29 19.66
N GLY A 34 19.18 -20.61 19.66
CA GLY A 34 18.74 -21.36 18.50
C GLY A 34 17.41 -20.87 17.93
N LEU A 35 16.42 -20.67 18.80
CA LEU A 35 15.11 -20.13 18.43
C LEU A 35 15.21 -18.69 17.92
N ARG A 36 16.00 -17.84 18.56
CA ARG A 36 16.20 -16.46 18.10
C ARG A 36 16.79 -16.42 16.69
N ARG A 37 17.83 -17.23 16.44
CA ARG A 37 18.43 -17.37 15.10
C ARG A 37 17.40 -17.82 14.07
N LEU A 38 16.57 -18.79 14.43
CA LEU A 38 15.56 -19.33 13.53
C LEU A 38 14.48 -18.29 13.22
N LEU A 39 14.07 -17.51 14.22
CA LEU A 39 13.15 -16.40 14.09
C LEU A 39 13.70 -15.32 13.15
N ASP A 40 14.99 -14.99 13.25
CA ASP A 40 15.63 -14.02 12.36
C ASP A 40 15.69 -14.49 10.90
N ILE A 41 15.88 -15.79 10.67
CA ILE A 41 15.92 -16.37 9.31
C ILE A 41 14.53 -16.37 8.67
N HIS A 42 13.52 -16.85 9.39
CA HIS A 42 12.18 -17.13 8.85
C HIS A 42 11.20 -15.97 9.01
N ALA A 43 11.39 -15.15 10.04
CA ALA A 43 10.54 -14.02 10.38
C ALA A 43 11.36 -12.78 10.78
N PRO A 44 12.29 -12.31 9.91
CA PRO A 44 13.13 -11.15 10.21
C PRO A 44 12.28 -9.94 10.55
N LEU A 45 12.71 -9.18 11.56
CA LEU A 45 12.03 -7.96 11.99
C LEU A 45 12.16 -6.88 10.90
N LYS A 46 11.15 -6.79 10.03
CA LYS A 46 11.11 -5.77 8.98
C LYS A 46 10.41 -4.52 9.51
N LYS A 47 11.18 -3.48 9.79
CA LYS A 47 10.63 -2.14 10.02
C LYS A 47 10.04 -1.63 8.71
N ARG A 48 8.75 -1.29 8.72
CA ARG A 48 8.07 -0.67 7.59
C ARG A 48 7.62 0.71 7.99
N LEU A 49 7.93 1.69 7.15
CA LEU A 49 7.37 3.03 7.30
C LEU A 49 5.91 2.98 6.88
N LEU A 50 5.02 3.24 7.83
CA LEU A 50 3.60 3.42 7.55
C LEU A 50 3.39 4.86 7.14
N THR A 51 3.08 5.09 5.85
CA THR A 51 2.64 6.40 5.41
C THR A 51 1.23 6.65 5.93
N LEU A 52 1.12 7.51 6.95
CA LEU A 52 -0.17 8.01 7.39
C LEU A 52 -0.74 8.92 6.30
N ARG A 53 -1.71 8.41 5.56
CA ARG A 53 -2.45 9.22 4.60
C ARG A 53 -3.56 9.96 5.34
N PRO A 54 -3.59 11.30 5.32
CA PRO A 54 -4.67 12.05 5.94
C PRO A 54 -6.00 11.63 5.32
N LEU A 55 -7.05 11.59 6.15
CA LEU A 55 -8.38 11.32 5.67
C LEU A 55 -8.78 12.44 4.70
N THR A 56 -9.22 12.06 3.50
CA THR A 56 -9.75 13.00 2.53
C THR A 56 -11.13 13.47 3.00
N PRO A 57 -11.34 14.79 3.26
CA PRO A 57 -12.58 15.29 3.88
C PRO A 57 -13.86 14.97 3.09
N TRP A 58 -13.76 14.86 1.77
CA TRP A 58 -14.88 14.55 0.88
C TRP A 58 -15.16 13.05 0.72
N PHE A 59 -14.35 12.16 1.33
CA PHE A 59 -14.55 10.72 1.21
C PHE A 59 -15.41 10.20 2.36
N CYS A 60 -16.72 10.24 2.16
CA CYS A 60 -17.73 9.77 3.11
C CYS A 60 -17.86 8.24 3.15
N ASP A 61 -18.59 7.74 4.15
CA ASP A 61 -18.83 6.30 4.29
C ASP A 61 -19.75 5.73 3.20
N GLU A 62 -20.63 6.54 2.61
CA GLU A 62 -21.41 6.13 1.45
C GLU A 62 -20.50 5.79 0.26
N LEU A 63 -19.53 6.66 -0.05
CA LEU A 63 -18.51 6.38 -1.08
C LEU A 63 -17.69 5.13 -0.75
N ARG A 64 -17.40 4.90 0.54
CA ARG A 64 -16.72 3.68 1.00
C ARG A 64 -17.56 2.43 0.69
N MET A 65 -18.86 2.47 0.96
CA MET A 65 -19.79 1.37 0.68
C MET A 65 -19.88 1.09 -0.83
N VAL A 66 -20.06 2.13 -1.65
CA VAL A 66 -20.11 1.98 -3.12
C VAL A 66 -18.80 1.42 -3.66
N LYS A 67 -17.65 1.88 -3.15
CA LYS A 67 -16.33 1.35 -3.52
C LYS A 67 -16.17 -0.12 -3.13
N GLN A 68 -16.66 -0.52 -1.96
CA GLN A 68 -16.63 -1.91 -1.51
C GLN A 68 -17.50 -2.79 -2.39
N GLN A 69 -18.70 -2.32 -2.74
CA GLN A 69 -19.61 -3.05 -3.62
C GLN A 69 -19.01 -3.22 -5.02
N ARG A 70 -18.38 -2.17 -5.57
CA ARG A 70 -17.64 -2.25 -6.84
C ARG A 70 -16.59 -3.38 -6.80
N ARG A 71 -15.79 -3.47 -5.74
CA ARG A 71 -14.80 -4.56 -5.57
C ARG A 71 -15.44 -5.95 -5.49
N ARG A 72 -16.62 -6.08 -4.88
CA ARG A 72 -17.35 -7.36 -4.83
C ARG A 72 -17.79 -7.79 -6.23
N LEU A 73 -18.28 -6.85 -7.02
CA LEU A 73 -18.71 -7.09 -8.40
C LEU A 73 -17.54 -7.37 -9.33
N GLU A 74 -16.43 -6.64 -9.20
CA GLU A 74 -15.18 -6.93 -9.92
C GLU A 74 -14.75 -8.38 -9.68
N ARG A 75 -14.72 -8.84 -8.42
CA ARG A 75 -14.39 -10.23 -8.08
C ARG A 75 -15.41 -11.23 -8.62
N LYS A 76 -16.71 -10.90 -8.58
CA LYS A 76 -17.76 -11.76 -9.11
C LYS A 76 -17.60 -11.94 -10.63
N MET A 77 -17.38 -10.84 -11.35
CA MET A 77 -17.13 -10.82 -12.79
C MET A 77 -15.91 -11.67 -13.17
N ILE A 78 -14.78 -11.52 -12.45
CA ILE A 78 -13.58 -12.32 -12.69
C ILE A 78 -13.86 -13.82 -12.45
N LYS A 79 -14.65 -14.16 -11.43
CA LYS A 79 -14.97 -15.55 -11.09
C LYS A 79 -15.96 -16.20 -12.07
N SER A 80 -17.00 -15.48 -12.50
CA SER A 80 -18.09 -16.05 -13.28
C SER A 80 -17.84 -15.99 -14.79
N GLY A 81 -17.12 -14.98 -15.27
CA GLY A 81 -16.90 -14.75 -16.71
C GLY A 81 -18.16 -14.41 -17.51
N LEU A 82 -19.30 -14.18 -16.84
CA LEU A 82 -20.58 -13.93 -17.51
C LEU A 82 -20.71 -12.47 -17.98
N MET A 83 -21.32 -12.27 -19.14
CA MET A 83 -21.56 -10.93 -19.71
C MET A 83 -22.44 -10.06 -18.79
N ILE A 84 -23.43 -10.65 -18.11
CA ILE A 84 -24.30 -9.93 -17.17
C ILE A 84 -23.49 -9.38 -15.99
N ASP A 85 -22.59 -10.17 -15.41
CA ASP A 85 -21.75 -9.73 -14.29
C ASP A 85 -20.74 -8.66 -14.74
N ARG A 86 -20.26 -8.73 -15.99
CA ARG A 86 -19.44 -7.68 -16.60
C ARG A 86 -20.21 -6.37 -16.74
N GLN A 87 -21.45 -6.42 -17.24
CA GLN A 87 -22.31 -5.25 -17.36
C GLN A 87 -22.59 -4.63 -15.99
N LEU A 88 -22.95 -5.45 -15.00
CA LEU A 88 -23.20 -4.99 -13.64
C LEU A 88 -21.95 -4.32 -13.02
N CYS A 89 -20.77 -4.89 -13.24
CA CYS A 89 -19.51 -4.30 -12.80
C CYS A 89 -19.25 -2.95 -13.50
N TYR A 90 -19.52 -2.86 -14.80
CA TYR A 90 -19.38 -1.62 -15.57
C TYR A 90 -20.31 -0.51 -15.06
N ASP A 91 -21.59 -0.83 -14.86
CA ASP A 91 -22.61 0.12 -14.38
C ASP A 91 -22.25 0.63 -12.98
N HIS A 92 -21.82 -0.26 -12.08
CA HIS A 92 -21.35 0.14 -10.76
C HIS A 92 -20.05 0.96 -10.80
N CYS A 93 -19.16 0.69 -11.75
CA CYS A 93 -17.98 1.53 -11.97
C CYS A 93 -18.37 2.95 -12.37
N LYS A 94 -19.37 3.10 -13.24
CA LYS A 94 -19.92 4.39 -13.67
C LYS A 94 -20.55 5.14 -12.49
N LEU A 95 -21.46 4.49 -11.76
CA LEU A 95 -22.09 5.04 -10.56
C LEU A 95 -21.07 5.53 -9.53
N TYR A 96 -20.06 4.71 -9.22
CA TYR A 96 -19.00 5.10 -8.28
C TYR A 96 -18.25 6.35 -8.77
N ARG A 97 -18.00 6.45 -10.08
CA ARG A 97 -17.27 7.58 -10.68
C ARG A 97 -18.09 8.87 -10.58
N GLU A 98 -19.39 8.79 -10.82
CA GLU A 98 -20.34 9.91 -10.66
C GLU A 98 -20.42 10.37 -9.21
N MET A 99 -20.65 9.45 -8.26
CA MET A 99 -20.68 9.75 -6.83
C MET A 99 -19.37 10.39 -6.34
N LEU A 100 -18.24 9.88 -6.81
CA LEU A 100 -16.93 10.41 -6.45
C LEU A 100 -16.72 11.83 -6.97
N ASN A 101 -17.14 12.10 -8.21
CA ASN A 101 -17.05 13.43 -8.79
C ASN A 101 -17.98 14.40 -8.08
N ASN A 102 -19.21 14.00 -7.78
CA ASN A 102 -20.18 14.82 -7.04
C ASN A 102 -19.64 15.17 -5.65
N ALA A 103 -19.15 14.21 -4.88
CA ALA A 103 -18.60 14.48 -3.55
C ALA A 103 -17.42 15.46 -3.57
N LYS A 104 -16.52 15.32 -4.55
CA LYS A 104 -15.42 16.27 -4.76
C LYS A 104 -15.95 17.66 -5.12
N SER A 105 -16.87 17.74 -6.08
CA SER A 105 -17.46 18.99 -6.53
C SER A 105 -18.16 19.71 -5.38
N CYS A 106 -19.04 19.03 -4.65
CA CYS A 106 -19.74 19.62 -3.50
C CYS A 106 -18.76 20.14 -2.46
N TYR A 107 -17.75 19.34 -2.09
CA TYR A 107 -16.75 19.77 -1.10
C TYR A 107 -15.99 21.01 -1.55
N HIS A 108 -15.50 21.04 -2.80
CA HIS A 108 -14.75 22.18 -3.29
C HIS A 108 -15.64 23.41 -3.50
N GLN A 109 -16.88 23.24 -3.97
CA GLN A 109 -17.87 24.30 -4.09
C GLN A 109 -18.18 24.92 -2.72
N ASP A 110 -18.47 24.08 -1.70
CA ASP A 110 -18.73 24.53 -0.34
C ASP A 110 -17.51 25.23 0.27
N HIS A 111 -16.30 24.74 -0.04
CA HIS A 111 -15.08 25.35 0.46
C HIS A 111 -14.83 26.72 -0.18
N ILE A 112 -15.01 26.83 -1.50
CA ILE A 112 -14.91 28.09 -2.25
C ILE A 112 -15.94 29.11 -1.77
N ALA A 113 -17.19 28.68 -1.57
CA ALA A 113 -18.28 29.54 -1.09
C ALA A 113 -18.02 30.15 0.31
N LYS A 114 -17.17 29.51 1.11
CA LYS A 114 -16.77 29.98 2.45
C LYS A 114 -15.52 30.86 2.45
N CYS A 115 -14.82 30.99 1.32
CA CYS A 115 -13.56 31.74 1.23
C CYS A 115 -13.78 33.21 0.88
N ASN A 116 -12.96 34.08 1.49
CA ASN A 116 -12.80 35.48 1.04
C ASN A 116 -11.85 35.56 -0.18
N ASP A 117 -11.84 36.67 -0.91
CA ASP A 117 -11.04 36.85 -2.14
C ASP A 117 -9.57 36.45 -2.00
N ARG A 118 -8.87 36.93 -0.96
CA ARG A 118 -7.47 36.56 -0.71
C ARG A 118 -7.28 35.07 -0.41
N GLN A 119 -8.22 34.46 0.31
CA GLN A 119 -8.17 33.03 0.64
C GLN A 119 -8.44 32.17 -0.58
N LEU A 120 -9.33 32.60 -1.47
CA LEU A 120 -9.63 31.94 -2.74
C LEU A 120 -8.39 31.87 -3.62
N PHE A 121 -7.67 32.98 -3.82
CA PHE A 121 -6.44 32.98 -4.63
C PHE A 121 -5.35 32.10 -4.02
N SER A 122 -5.18 32.12 -2.70
CA SER A 122 -4.23 31.21 -2.01
C SER A 122 -4.64 29.73 -2.13
N LEU A 123 -5.94 29.44 -2.09
CA LEU A 123 -6.46 28.09 -2.28
C LEU A 123 -6.20 27.58 -3.70
N ILE A 124 -6.48 28.41 -4.71
CA ILE A 124 -6.23 28.10 -6.12
C ILE A 124 -4.74 27.86 -6.35
N ASP A 125 -3.89 28.75 -5.84
CA ASP A 125 -2.43 28.62 -5.94
C ASP A 125 -1.95 27.28 -5.35
N ARG A 126 -2.45 26.88 -4.18
CA ARG A 126 -2.12 25.59 -3.56
C ARG A 126 -2.62 24.38 -4.37
N MET A 127 -3.77 24.50 -5.03
CA MET A 127 -4.35 23.42 -5.84
C MET A 127 -3.60 23.24 -7.16
N CYS A 128 -3.17 24.34 -7.79
CA CYS A 128 -2.46 24.34 -9.06
C CYS A 128 -0.95 24.11 -8.89
N ASN A 129 -0.37 24.62 -7.81
CA ASN A 129 1.05 24.51 -7.45
C ASN A 129 1.20 23.66 -6.17
N PRO A 130 1.02 22.33 -6.24
CA PRO A 130 1.19 21.48 -5.08
C PRO A 130 2.63 21.60 -4.56
N ILE A 131 2.77 21.83 -3.25
CA ILE A 131 4.08 21.91 -2.58
C ILE A 131 4.83 20.61 -2.87
N GLN A 132 5.85 20.71 -3.74
CA GLN A 132 6.74 19.59 -4.02
C GLN A 132 7.62 19.38 -2.80
N THR A 133 7.17 18.54 -1.86
CA THR A 133 8.05 17.98 -0.82
C THR A 133 8.88 16.86 -1.45
N HIS A 134 9.63 17.15 -2.51
CA HIS A 134 10.69 16.28 -2.98
C HIS A 134 11.87 16.44 -2.03
N ILE A 135 11.80 15.77 -0.90
CA ILE A 135 12.99 15.55 -0.09
C ILE A 135 13.82 14.56 -0.89
N LEU A 136 14.86 15.05 -1.57
CA LEU A 136 15.85 14.16 -2.15
C LEU A 136 16.43 13.30 -1.02
N PRO A 137 16.62 11.99 -1.23
CA PRO A 137 17.32 11.18 -0.24
C PRO A 137 18.67 11.81 0.09
N ASP A 138 19.04 11.83 1.38
CA ASP A 138 20.38 12.26 1.79
C ASP A 138 21.40 11.39 1.04
N HIS A 139 22.24 12.03 0.25
CA HIS A 139 23.21 11.38 -0.61
C HIS A 139 24.53 12.12 -0.57
N VAL A 140 25.62 11.36 -0.59
CA VAL A 140 26.98 11.89 -0.45
C VAL A 140 27.54 12.36 -1.80
N SER A 141 26.96 11.94 -2.93
CA SER A 141 27.42 12.29 -4.29
C SER A 141 26.32 12.19 -5.35
N GLY A 142 26.27 13.15 -6.27
CA GLY A 142 25.24 13.24 -7.32
C GLY A 142 25.19 12.05 -8.28
N LYS A 143 26.30 11.33 -8.48
CA LYS A 143 26.31 10.07 -9.25
C LYS A 143 25.47 8.99 -8.58
N LEU A 144 25.58 8.85 -7.26
CA LEU A 144 24.83 7.87 -6.48
C LEU A 144 23.32 8.19 -6.49
N LEU A 145 22.96 9.47 -6.39
CA LEU A 145 21.57 9.93 -6.50
C LEU A 145 20.99 9.62 -7.89
N ALA A 146 21.73 9.89 -8.97
CA ALA A 146 21.29 9.57 -10.32
C ALA A 146 21.01 8.07 -10.49
N THR A 147 21.86 7.20 -9.93
CA THR A 147 21.65 5.74 -9.94
C THR A 147 20.41 5.33 -9.14
N ILE A 148 20.21 5.87 -7.94
CA ILE A 148 19.04 5.57 -7.09
C ILE A 148 17.74 6.01 -7.78
N LEU A 149 17.73 7.19 -8.40
CA LEU A 149 16.56 7.71 -9.10
C LEU A 149 16.20 6.88 -10.35
N LEU A 150 17.19 6.43 -11.12
CA LEU A 150 17.00 5.53 -12.27
C LEU A 150 16.37 4.18 -11.88
N VAL A 151 16.77 3.63 -10.72
CA VAL A 151 16.16 2.38 -10.21
C VAL A 151 14.72 2.61 -9.76
N SER A 152 14.41 3.77 -9.16
CA SER A 152 13.03 4.08 -8.71
C SER A 152 12.06 4.38 -9.86
N SER A 153 12.54 4.96 -10.97
CA SER A 153 11.72 5.32 -12.13
C SER A 153 11.36 4.10 -12.97
N THR A 154 12.28 3.14 -13.10
CA THR A 154 12.05 1.86 -13.79
C THR A 154 11.03 0.99 -13.05
N GLN A 155 11.02 0.97 -11.72
CA GLN A 155 10.03 0.24 -10.92
C GLN A 155 8.59 0.77 -11.12
N ARG A 156 8.42 2.10 -11.28
CA ARG A 156 7.11 2.71 -11.56
C ARG A 156 6.60 2.37 -12.96
N PHE A 157 7.48 2.34 -13.96
CA PHE A 157 7.09 2.02 -15.34
C PHE A 157 6.61 0.57 -15.50
N VAL A 158 7.27 -0.38 -14.84
CA VAL A 158 6.88 -1.80 -14.90
C VAL A 158 5.50 -2.04 -14.28
N THR A 159 5.17 -1.36 -13.17
CA THR A 159 3.86 -1.54 -12.50
C THR A 159 2.66 -1.00 -13.28
N SER A 160 2.86 -0.03 -14.19
CA SER A 160 1.76 0.52 -15.02
C SER A 160 1.45 -0.32 -16.26
N VAL A 161 2.46 -1.02 -16.80
CA VAL A 161 2.29 -1.87 -17.99
C VAL A 161 1.57 -3.18 -17.63
N THR A 162 1.85 -3.77 -16.46
CA THR A 162 1.20 -5.05 -16.05
C THR A 162 -0.28 -4.89 -15.69
N THR A 163 -0.74 -3.70 -15.27
CA THR A 163 -2.16 -3.45 -14.94
C THR A 163 -3.06 -3.25 -16.15
N LEU A 164 -2.51 -3.22 -17.37
CA LEU A 164 -3.27 -3.05 -18.62
C LEU A 164 -3.41 -4.37 -19.42
N THR A 165 -2.74 -5.45 -19.00
CA THR A 165 -2.70 -6.73 -19.73
C THR A 165 -3.24 -7.93 -18.93
N THR A 166 -4.10 -7.70 -17.93
CA THR A 166 -4.89 -8.76 -17.29
C THR A 166 -6.35 -8.38 -17.14
#